data_AF-A0A2U1S230-F1
#
_entry.id   AF-A0A2U1S230-F1
#
_cell.length_a   1.000
_cell.length_b   1.000
_cell.length_c   1.000
_cell.angle_alpha   90.00
_cell.angle_beta   90.00
_cell.angle_gamma   90.00
#
_symmetry.space_group_name_H-M   'P 1'
#
loop_
_entity.id
_entity.type
_entity.pdbx_description
1 polymer ?
#
loop_
_entity_poly.entity_id
_entity_poly.type
_entity_poly.pdbx_seq_one_letter_code
_entity_poly.pdbx_strand_id
1 'polypeptide(L)' 'MNRGIVEKVLLVGIGGFLGSIARYLVSGYIQDRTGEMFPFGTLAVNVIGCFVIGGLSELAEARAFLSP' A
#
# COMPACT_ATOMS: atom_id res chain seq x y z
N MET A 1 20.39 16.30 -10.61
CA MET A 1 19.61 15.49 -9.64
C MET A 1 20.48 14.30 -9.24
N ASN A 2 20.66 14.05 -7.94
CA ASN A 2 21.57 13.00 -7.47
C ASN A 2 21.01 11.62 -7.85
N ARG A 3 21.84 10.67 -8.34
CA ARG A 3 21.37 9.37 -8.82
C ARG A 3 20.48 8.62 -7.82
N GLY A 4 20.87 8.65 -6.53
CA GLY A 4 20.09 8.02 -5.46
C GLY A 4 18.72 8.68 -5.18
N ILE A 5 18.53 9.96 -5.53
CA ILE A 5 17.20 10.60 -5.42
C ILE A 5 16.28 10.06 -6.52
N VAL A 6 16.80 9.92 -7.75
CA VAL A 6 16.03 9.38 -8.88
C VAL A 6 15.55 7.96 -8.57
N GLU A 7 16.43 7.11 -8.06
CA GLU A 7 16.12 5.73 -7.68
C GLU A 7 14.99 5.68 -6.63
N LYS A 8 15.06 6.52 -5.57
CA LYS A 8 14.00 6.59 -4.55
C LYS A 8 12.66 7.06 -5.13
N VAL A 9 12.67 8.08 -5.99
CA VAL A 9 11.45 8.60 -6.62
C VAL A 9 10.80 7.53 -7.51
N LEU A 10 11.60 6.77 -8.26
CA LEU A 10 11.08 5.66 -9.07
C LEU A 10 10.44 4.58 -8.21
N LEU A 11 11.06 4.20 -7.09
CA LEU A 11 10.51 3.21 -6.16
C LEU A 11 9.18 3.69 -5.55
N VAL A 12 9.12 4.95 -5.10
CA VAL A 12 7.89 5.56 -4.57
C VAL A 12 6.80 5.61 -5.66
N GLY A 13 7.17 6.00 -6.89
CA GLY A 13 6.26 6.06 -8.03
C GLY A 13 5.67 4.71 -8.39
N ILE A 14 6.49 3.65 -8.45
CA ILE A 14 6.04 2.28 -8.73
C ILE A 14 5.11 1.79 -7.61
N GLY A 15 5.49 1.99 -6.35
CA GLY A 15 4.64 1.62 -5.20
C GLY A 15 3.29 2.34 -5.22
N GLY A 16 3.30 3.65 -5.49
CA GLY A 16 2.08 4.46 -5.60
C GLY A 16 1.18 4.04 -6.77
N PHE A 17 1.77 3.73 -7.93
CA PHE A 17 1.05 3.24 -9.11
C PHE A 17 0.38 1.88 -8.85
N LEU A 18 1.12 0.92 -8.30
CA LEU A 18 0.55 -0.39 -7.96
C LEU A 18 -0.52 -0.27 -6.87
N GLY A 19 -0.28 0.55 -5.86
CA GLY A 19 -1.23 0.79 -4.77
C GLY A 19 -2.53 1.46 -5.23
N SER A 20 -2.46 2.42 -6.16
CA SER A 20 -3.65 3.10 -6.69
C SER A 20 -4.50 2.17 -7.55
N ILE A 21 -3.88 1.34 -8.40
CA ILE A 21 -4.58 0.31 -9.18
C ILE A 21 -5.23 -0.72 -8.27
N ALA A 22 -4.49 -1.25 -7.29
CA ALA A 22 -5.04 -2.21 -6.34
C ALA A 22 -6.23 -1.63 -5.56
N ARG A 23 -6.13 -0.38 -5.10
CA ARG A 23 -7.24 0.33 -4.45
C ARG A 23 -8.47 0.41 -5.36
N TYR A 24 -8.29 0.81 -6.62
CA TYR A 24 -9.39 0.94 -7.57
C TYR A 24 -10.09 -0.40 -7.80
N LEU A 25 -9.33 -1.46 -8.09
CA LEU A 25 -9.87 -2.78 -8.38
C LEU A 25 -10.56 -3.41 -7.16
N VAL A 26 -9.92 -3.38 -6.00
CA VAL A 26 -10.47 -4.00 -4.77
C VAL A 26 -11.67 -3.21 -4.26
N SER A 27 -11.60 -1.88 -4.27
CA SER A 27 -12.72 -1.05 -3.82
C SER A 27 -13.95 -1.27 -4.70
N GLY A 28 -13.79 -1.27 -6.04
CA GLY A 28 -14.89 -1.57 -6.96
C GLY A 28 -15.45 -2.97 -6.76
N TYR A 29 -14.59 -3.98 -6.72
CA TYR A 29 -14.99 -5.39 -6.53
C TYR A 29 -15.84 -5.60 -5.26
N ILE A 30 -15.47 -4.95 -4.16
CA ILE A 30 -16.21 -5.06 -2.89
C ILE A 30 -17.50 -4.25 -2.96
N GLN A 31 -17.45 -3.03 -3.46
CA GLN A 31 -18.61 -2.15 -3.57
C GLN A 31 -19.73 -2.77 -4.41
N ASP A 32 -19.38 -3.43 -5.51
CA ASP A 32 -20.31 -4.16 -6.39
C ASP A 32 -21.05 -5.30 -5.67
N ARG A 33 -20.46 -5.86 -4.60
CA ARG A 33 -21.02 -6.99 -3.84
C ARG A 33 -21.80 -6.55 -2.61
N THR A 34 -21.41 -5.45 -1.99
CA THR A 34 -22.00 -4.97 -0.74
C THR A 34 -23.08 -3.93 -0.94
N GLY A 35 -23.22 -3.37 -2.15
CA GLY A 35 -24.15 -2.27 -2.44
C GLY A 35 -23.73 -0.96 -1.77
N GLU A 36 -24.48 0.13 -2.01
CA GLU A 36 -24.05 1.50 -1.67
C GLU A 36 -24.38 1.97 -0.25
N MET A 37 -24.92 1.11 0.62
CA MET A 37 -25.32 1.49 1.98
C MET A 37 -24.14 1.97 2.84
N PHE A 38 -22.95 1.40 2.61
CA PHE A 38 -21.73 1.74 3.33
C PHE A 38 -20.48 1.52 2.45
N PRO A 39 -19.42 2.34 2.58
CA PRO A 39 -18.23 2.26 1.74
C PRO A 39 -17.29 1.12 2.16
N PHE A 40 -17.78 -0.13 2.08
CA PHE A 40 -17.01 -1.33 2.45
C PHE A 40 -15.74 -1.48 1.61
N GLY A 41 -15.77 -1.08 0.33
CA GLY A 41 -14.59 -1.08 -0.53
C GLY A 41 -13.47 -0.21 0.03
N THR A 42 -13.80 1.04 0.41
CA THR A 42 -12.86 1.98 1.03
C THR A 42 -12.36 1.49 2.39
N LEU A 43 -13.23 0.90 3.21
CA LEU A 43 -12.83 0.35 4.51
C LEU A 43 -11.81 -0.78 4.32
N ALA A 44 -12.11 -1.73 3.44
CA ALA A 44 -11.27 -2.90 3.21
C ALA A 44 -9.87 -2.53 2.70
N VAL A 45 -9.76 -1.65 1.70
CA VAL A 45 -8.46 -1.23 1.18
C VAL A 45 -7.61 -0.52 2.23
N ASN A 46 -8.22 0.23 3.17
CA ASN A 46 -7.49 0.87 4.25
C ASN A 46 -7.02 -0.14 5.30
N VAL A 47 -7.88 -1.05 5.74
CA VAL A 47 -7.51 -2.09 6.73
C VAL A 47 -6.38 -2.98 6.19
N ILE A 48 -6.49 -3.43 4.94
CA ILE A 48 -5.46 -4.22 4.27
C ILE A 48 -4.17 -3.39 4.15
N GLY A 49 -4.26 -2.13 3.71
CA GLY A 49 -3.11 -1.24 3.58
C GLY A 49 -2.38 -1.02 4.90
N CYS A 50 -3.10 -0.74 5.98
CA CYS A 50 -2.54 -0.59 7.32
C CYS A 50 -1.83 -1.87 7.80
N PHE A 51 -2.42 -3.04 7.57
CA PHE A 51 -1.81 -4.31 7.94
C PHE A 51 -0.50 -4.57 7.16
N VAL A 52 -0.51 -4.34 5.84
CA VAL A 52 0.67 -4.49 4.98
C VAL A 52 1.78 -3.52 5.40
N ILE A 53 1.46 -2.24 5.59
CA ILE A 53 2.45 -1.23 5.99
C ILE A 53 3.02 -1.56 7.37
N GLY A 54 2.18 -1.92 8.35
CA GLY A 54 2.64 -2.32 9.68
C GLY A 54 3.60 -3.51 9.64
N GLY A 55 3.27 -4.55 8.87
CA GLY A 55 4.15 -5.72 8.71
C GLY A 55 5.46 -5.40 7.99
N LEU A 56 5.42 -4.53 6.97
CA LEU A 56 6.63 -4.08 6.27
C LEU A 56 7.53 -3.21 7.16
N SER A 57 6.93 -2.35 8.00
CA SER A 57 7.66 -1.55 8.98
C SER A 57 8.39 -2.43 9.98
N GLU A 58 7.70 -3.41 10.58
CA GLU A 58 8.32 -4.37 11.51
C GLU A 58 9.45 -5.16 10.84
N LEU A 59 9.23 -5.66 9.61
CA LEU A 59 10.26 -6.40 8.88
C LEU A 59 11.49 -5.52 8.58
N ALA A 60 11.29 -4.25 8.26
CA ALA A 60 12.37 -3.30 8.01
C ALA A 60 13.16 -3.01 9.29
N GLU A 61 12.48 -2.83 10.42
CA GLU A 61 13.11 -2.62 11.73
C GLU A 61 13.90 -3.86 12.17
N ALA A 62 13.32 -5.05 12.05
CA ALA A 62 13.99 -6.31 12.37
C ALA A 62 15.27 -6.51 11.53
N ARG A 63 15.26 -6.12 10.25
CA ARG A 63 16.46 -6.15 9.39
C ARG A 63 17.50 -5.13 9.82
N ALA A 64 17.08 -3.93 10.20
CA ALA A 64 17.99 -2.90 10.71
C ALA A 64 18.68 -3.33 12.00
N PHE A 65 17.96 -4.02 12.90
CA PHE A 65 18.54 -4.57 14.13
C PHE A 65 19.57 -5.69 13.87
N LEU A 66 19.34 -6.53 12.84
CA LEU A 66 20.26 -7.62 12.48
C LEU A 66 21.47 -7.17 11.65
N SER A 67 21.51 -5.92 11.20
CA SER A 67 22.58 -5.35 10.37
C SER A 67 23.32 -4.25 11.15
N PRO A 68 24.21 -4.60 12.12
CA PRO A 68 25.00 -3.61 12.84
C PRO A 68 26.08 -2.94 11.96
#